data_AF-J2PDX0-F1
#
_entry.id   AF-J2PDX0-F1
#
_cell.length_a   1.000
_cell.length_b   1.000
_cell.length_c   1.000
_cell.angle_alpha   90.00
_cell.angle_beta   90.00
_cell.angle_gamma   90.00
#
_symmetry.space_group_name_H-M   'P 1'
#
loop_
_entity.id
_entity.type
_entity.pdbx_description
1 polymer ?
#
loop_
_entity_poly.entity_id
_entity_poly.type
_entity_poly.pdbx_seq_one_letter_code
_entity_poly.pdbx_strand_id
1 'polypeptide(L)'
;MKKIILCLFFGYSALSSAESKVYTLDPAFNTAGKAEFVTVEGDRGQTLKGRLIAQNGKSHELPDACEPEGGDAELNDAFTVKGKKTYFLFTCVWPVQHSGIGLNGKQFETFVYTASGLTSLEKIQSMSQYLSAYEGSLEEGGNSYAWYTQRKLATEKITEIESGKTADSLVLAHNIVLVRLKDMDYDAIKSYLRPERLEQLKSDYPLGSSTVVAYNDFGYALAQAGEYEKAYQLLAQVEKSFPDRVVLKLNIADVLWEMDKARSTAYYKSYVDLMTEAGKTKLIPAKAFERSVGE
;
A
#
# COMPACT_ATOMS: atom_id res chain seq x y z
N MET A 1 -34.68 1.07 71.21
CA MET A 1 -33.69 0.30 70.43
C MET A 1 -33.93 0.56 68.94
N LYS A 2 -33.17 1.48 68.33
CA LYS A 2 -33.16 1.71 66.87
C LYS A 2 -31.85 1.11 66.34
N LYS A 3 -31.93 0.10 65.47
CA LYS A 3 -30.78 -0.48 64.79
C LYS A 3 -30.51 0.31 63.50
N ILE A 4 -29.31 0.87 63.40
CA ILE A 4 -28.77 1.50 62.19
C ILE A 4 -28.25 0.35 61.31
N ILE A 5 -28.73 0.26 60.07
CA ILE A 5 -28.15 -0.62 59.05
C ILE A 5 -27.23 0.24 58.20
N LEU A 6 -25.93 -0.01 58.34
CA LEU A 6 -24.86 0.59 57.54
C LEU A 6 -24.63 -0.30 56.32
N CYS A 7 -25.11 0.12 55.15
CA CYS A 7 -24.77 -0.53 53.89
C CYS A 7 -23.42 0.01 53.39
N LEU A 8 -22.37 -0.81 53.50
CA LEU A 8 -21.07 -0.57 52.86
C LEU A 8 -21.20 -0.83 51.35
N PHE A 9 -21.10 0.22 50.55
CA PHE A 9 -20.82 0.11 49.13
C PHE A 9 -19.33 -0.24 48.94
N PHE A 10 -19.06 -1.49 48.56
CA PHE A 10 -17.77 -1.85 47.97
C PHE A 10 -17.71 -1.28 46.56
N GLY A 11 -16.96 -0.19 46.39
CA GLY A 11 -16.59 0.32 45.07
C GLY A 11 -15.64 -0.68 44.39
N TYR A 12 -16.12 -1.33 43.33
CA TYR A 12 -15.25 -1.97 42.36
C TYR A 12 -14.59 -0.88 41.52
N SER A 13 -13.34 -0.55 41.83
CA SER A 13 -12.48 0.22 40.92
C SER A 13 -12.05 -0.72 39.80
N ALA A 14 -12.68 -0.60 38.63
CA ALA A 14 -12.15 -1.18 37.40
C ALA A 14 -10.83 -0.45 37.09
N LEU A 15 -9.71 -1.13 37.31
CA LEU A 15 -8.41 -0.71 36.78
C LEU A 15 -8.47 -0.88 35.26
N SER A 16 -8.81 0.20 34.56
CA SER A 16 -8.60 0.32 33.12
C SER A 16 -7.09 0.20 32.88
N SER A 17 -6.65 -0.98 32.45
CA SER A 17 -5.26 -1.17 32.03
C SER A 17 -5.18 -0.63 30.61
N ALA A 18 -4.43 0.45 30.42
CA ALA A 18 -4.15 0.97 29.08
C ALA A 18 -3.56 -0.17 28.23
N GLU A 19 -4.21 -0.47 27.10
CA GLU A 19 -3.79 -1.54 26.21
C GLU A 19 -2.46 -1.14 25.55
N SER A 20 -1.43 -1.98 25.67
CA SER A 20 -0.13 -1.74 25.03
C SER A 20 0.10 -2.72 23.88
N LYS A 21 0.58 -2.20 22.74
CA LYS A 21 0.98 -2.99 21.57
C LYS A 21 2.50 -3.02 21.48
N VAL A 22 3.07 -4.23 21.37
CA VAL A 22 4.52 -4.44 21.32
C VAL A 22 4.94 -5.08 20.00
N TYR A 23 5.92 -4.49 19.34
CA TYR A 23 6.47 -4.92 18.06
C TYR A 23 7.90 -5.38 18.24
N THR A 24 8.24 -6.54 17.68
CA THR A 24 9.64 -6.99 17.59
C THR A 24 10.31 -6.30 16.41
N LEU A 25 11.49 -5.74 16.64
CA LEU A 25 12.27 -5.05 15.62
C LEU A 25 13.32 -6.00 15.05
N ASP A 26 13.19 -6.31 13.76
CA ASP A 26 14.14 -7.12 13.02
C ASP A 26 14.44 -6.44 11.66
N PRO A 27 15.69 -5.96 11.43
CA PRO A 27 16.80 -5.96 12.39
C PRO A 27 16.57 -5.01 13.57
N ALA A 28 17.27 -5.21 14.69
CA ALA A 28 17.22 -4.28 15.82
C ALA A 28 17.56 -2.83 15.40
N PHE A 29 16.85 -1.85 15.93
CA PHE A 29 17.17 -0.44 15.74
C PHE A 29 18.17 0.01 16.79
N ASN A 30 19.44 0.12 16.40
CA ASN A 30 20.55 0.31 17.35
C ASN A 30 20.56 -0.84 18.38
N THR A 31 20.33 -0.56 19.66
CA THR A 31 20.20 -1.58 20.72
C THR A 31 18.75 -1.96 21.01
N ALA A 32 17.76 -1.32 20.38
CA ALA A 32 16.34 -1.61 20.56
C ALA A 32 15.92 -2.85 19.78
N GLY A 33 15.46 -3.87 20.51
CA GLY A 33 14.89 -5.08 19.93
C GLY A 33 13.35 -5.04 19.86
N LYS A 34 12.72 -4.06 20.52
CA LYS A 34 11.26 -3.90 20.53
C LYS A 34 10.84 -2.44 20.50
N ALA A 35 9.65 -2.18 19.99
CA ALA A 35 8.92 -0.92 20.18
C ALA A 35 7.60 -1.22 20.89
N GLU A 36 7.23 -0.41 21.88
CA GLU A 36 5.95 -0.50 22.57
C GLU A 36 5.18 0.80 22.38
N PHE A 37 3.88 0.69 22.12
CA PHE A 37 2.95 1.80 21.98
C PHE A 37 1.82 1.64 22.97
N VAL A 38 1.48 2.73 23.66
CA VAL A 38 0.39 2.80 24.63
C VAL A 38 -0.60 3.87 24.21
N THR A 39 -1.88 3.53 24.35
CA THR A 39 -2.96 4.48 24.15
C THR A 39 -3.14 5.31 25.41
N VAL A 40 -3.22 6.64 25.23
CA VAL A 40 -3.50 7.60 26.30
C VAL A 40 -4.65 8.51 25.87
N GLU A 41 -5.45 8.98 26.83
CA GLU A 41 -6.45 10.00 26.55
C GLU A 41 -5.75 11.31 26.12
N GLY A 42 -6.25 11.91 25.04
CA GLY A 42 -5.83 13.22 24.54
C GLY A 42 -7.02 14.15 24.34
N ASP A 43 -6.74 15.43 24.12
CA ASP A 43 -7.77 16.49 24.06
C ASP A 43 -8.77 16.31 22.89
N ARG A 44 -8.36 15.62 21.83
CA ARG A 44 -9.12 15.45 20.57
C ARG A 44 -9.45 13.99 20.24
N GLY A 45 -9.25 13.09 21.19
CA GLY A 45 -9.39 11.64 21.03
C GLY A 45 -8.20 10.89 21.61
N GLN A 46 -8.17 9.56 21.44
CA GLN A 46 -7.06 8.76 21.92
C GLN A 46 -5.77 9.06 21.15
N THR A 47 -4.70 9.34 21.89
CA THR A 47 -3.34 9.55 21.39
C THR A 47 -2.50 8.28 21.61
N LEU A 48 -1.61 7.95 20.68
CA LEU A 48 -0.63 6.89 20.88
C LEU A 48 0.74 7.46 21.17
N LYS A 49 1.34 7.02 22.28
CA LYS A 49 2.73 7.32 22.64
C LYS A 49 3.55 6.05 22.55
N GLY A 50 4.76 6.14 22.03
CA GLY A 50 5.62 4.98 21.85
C GLY A 50 6.97 5.13 22.50
N ARG A 51 7.61 3.98 22.75
CA ARG A 51 8.97 3.87 23.27
C ARG A 51 9.72 2.71 22.65
N LEU A 52 11.02 2.87 22.50
CA LEU A 52 11.95 1.84 22.09
C LEU A 52 12.50 1.13 23.32
N ILE A 53 12.54 -0.20 23.28
CA ILE A 53 13.02 -1.04 24.37
C ILE A 53 14.30 -1.74 23.92
N ALA A 54 15.41 -1.36 24.55
CA ALA A 54 16.71 -1.97 24.38
C ALA A 54 16.71 -3.44 24.80
N GLN A 55 17.60 -4.24 24.23
CA GLN A 55 17.76 -5.66 24.59
C GLN A 55 18.08 -5.88 26.08
N ASN A 56 18.68 -4.88 26.74
CA ASN A 56 18.93 -4.89 28.20
C ASN A 56 17.72 -4.42 29.04
N GLY A 57 16.56 -4.19 28.42
CA GLY A 57 15.32 -3.76 29.08
C GLY A 57 15.17 -2.25 29.27
N LYS A 58 16.20 -1.44 28.97
CA LYS A 58 16.11 0.02 29.08
C LYS A 58 15.16 0.59 28.02
N SER A 59 14.20 1.41 28.44
CA SER A 59 13.27 2.09 27.52
C SER A 59 13.73 3.51 27.20
N HIS A 60 13.37 3.96 26.00
CA HIS A 60 13.60 5.30 25.48
C HIS A 60 12.32 5.79 24.80
N GLU A 61 11.70 6.84 25.33
CA GLU A 61 10.47 7.41 24.75
C GLU A 61 10.73 7.99 23.36
N LEU A 62 9.77 7.79 22.45
CA LEU A 62 9.79 8.42 21.14
C LEU A 62 9.39 9.90 21.27
N PRO A 63 10.02 10.81 20.51
CA PRO A 63 9.72 12.24 20.61
C PRO A 63 8.31 12.60 20.13
N ASP A 64 7.80 11.90 19.12
CA ASP A 64 6.50 12.17 18.51
C ASP A 64 5.44 11.19 19.02
N ALA A 65 4.20 11.67 19.05
CA ALA A 65 3.00 10.90 19.38
C ALA A 65 1.99 10.99 18.23
N CYS A 66 1.13 9.97 18.08
CA CYS A 66 0.04 10.02 17.12
C CYS A 66 -1.07 10.91 17.70
N GLU A 67 -1.13 12.18 17.32
CA GLU A 67 -2.13 13.15 17.79
C GLU A 67 -3.18 13.39 16.71
N PRO A 68 -4.36 12.74 16.80
CA PRO A 68 -5.37 12.87 15.77
C PRO A 68 -6.02 14.26 15.80
N GLU A 69 -6.44 14.75 14.64
CA GLU A 69 -7.26 15.97 14.55
C GLU A 69 -8.71 15.73 15.02
N GLY A 70 -9.11 14.46 15.13
CA GLY A 70 -10.35 13.97 15.69
C GLY A 70 -10.42 12.44 15.59
N GLY A 71 -11.21 11.81 16.46
CA GLY A 71 -11.28 10.35 16.55
C GLY A 71 -10.08 9.72 17.26
N ASP A 72 -10.01 8.40 17.27
CA ASP A 72 -8.97 7.65 17.99
C ASP A 72 -7.83 7.28 17.05
N ALA A 73 -6.59 7.57 17.46
CA ALA A 73 -5.41 7.14 16.74
C ALA A 73 -5.13 5.66 17.00
N GLU A 74 -4.90 4.93 15.91
CA GLU A 74 -4.47 3.56 15.91
C GLU A 74 -3.08 3.42 15.30
N LEU A 75 -2.35 2.39 15.72
CA LEU A 75 -1.07 2.05 15.12
C LEU A 75 -1.31 1.12 13.94
N ASN A 76 -0.99 1.56 12.73
CA ASN A 76 -1.02 0.73 11.52
C ASN A 76 0.13 -0.27 11.54
N ASP A 77 1.36 0.20 11.77
CA ASP A 77 2.54 -0.67 11.86
C ASP A 77 3.72 0.03 12.56
N ALA A 78 4.68 -0.76 13.03
CA ALA A 78 5.99 -0.29 13.51
C ALA A 78 7.08 -1.33 13.19
N PHE A 79 8.13 -0.91 12.50
CA PHE A 79 9.19 -1.80 12.03
C PHE A 79 10.48 -1.04 11.69
N THR A 80 11.50 -1.81 11.30
CA THR A 80 12.83 -1.34 10.98
C THR A 80 13.19 -1.59 9.54
N VAL A 81 13.90 -0.64 8.94
CA VAL A 81 14.42 -0.75 7.57
C VAL A 81 15.92 -0.56 7.59
N LYS A 82 16.63 -1.45 6.90
CA LYS A 82 18.08 -1.37 6.71
C LYS A 82 18.38 -0.81 5.32
N GLY A 83 18.68 0.48 5.23
CA GLY A 83 19.19 1.16 4.04
C GLY A 83 20.68 1.50 4.19
N LYS A 84 21.09 2.69 3.73
CA LYS A 84 22.40 3.29 4.04
C LYS A 84 22.56 3.55 5.54
N LYS A 85 21.45 3.85 6.22
CA LYS A 85 21.34 3.84 7.69
C LYS A 85 20.28 2.81 8.13
N THR A 86 20.24 2.52 9.42
CA THR A 86 19.07 1.82 9.99
C THR A 86 18.02 2.86 10.32
N TYR A 87 16.80 2.59 9.90
CA TYR A 87 15.63 3.42 10.15
C TYR A 87 14.64 2.66 11.03
N PHE A 88 14.07 3.36 12.00
CA PHE A 88 12.89 2.92 12.71
C PHE A 88 11.71 3.74 12.22
N LEU A 89 10.61 3.05 11.92
CA LEU A 89 9.40 3.68 11.44
C LEU A 89 8.20 3.20 12.22
N PHE A 90 7.26 4.10 12.42
CA PHE A 90 5.91 3.72 12.78
C PHE A 90 4.90 4.59 12.04
N THR A 91 3.78 3.97 11.68
CA THR A 91 2.69 4.64 10.98
C THR A 91 1.46 4.60 11.85
N CYS A 92 0.95 5.77 12.16
CA CYS A 92 -0.33 5.99 12.82
C CYS A 92 -1.43 6.10 11.77
N VAL A 93 -2.64 5.71 12.13
CA VAL A 93 -3.84 5.88 11.31
C VAL A 93 -5.00 6.35 12.17
N TRP A 94 -5.77 7.33 11.69
CA TRP A 94 -7.02 7.74 12.33
C TRP A 94 -8.06 8.16 11.29
N PRO A 95 -9.36 8.05 11.60
CA PRO A 95 -10.40 8.56 10.73
C PRO A 95 -10.36 10.09 10.66
N VAL A 96 -10.59 10.64 9.47
CA VAL A 96 -10.76 12.07 9.26
C VAL A 96 -12.11 12.28 8.61
N GLN A 97 -12.96 13.06 9.28
CA GLN A 97 -14.29 13.42 8.79
C GLN A 97 -14.55 14.91 9.02
N HIS A 98 -14.65 15.66 7.93
CA HIS A 98 -15.05 17.07 7.97
C HIS A 98 -16.29 17.28 7.11
N SER A 99 -17.47 17.19 7.75
CA SER A 99 -18.76 17.33 7.07
C SER A 99 -18.95 18.68 6.38
N GLY A 100 -18.25 19.74 6.83
CA GLY A 100 -18.31 21.07 6.24
C GLY A 100 -17.59 21.22 4.89
N ILE A 101 -16.63 20.33 4.60
CA ILE A 101 -15.80 20.35 3.38
C ILE A 101 -15.75 18.97 2.69
N GLY A 102 -16.70 18.08 2.98
CA GLY A 102 -16.84 16.80 2.29
C GLY A 102 -15.66 15.81 2.41
N LEU A 103 -14.73 16.03 3.35
CA LEU A 103 -13.61 15.10 3.57
C LEU A 103 -14.07 13.90 4.40
N ASN A 104 -13.81 12.69 3.91
CA ASN A 104 -14.09 11.44 4.61
C ASN A 104 -13.08 10.35 4.23
N GLY A 105 -12.30 9.89 5.20
CA GLY A 105 -11.23 8.94 4.95
C GLY A 105 -10.38 8.65 6.17
N LYS A 106 -9.14 8.26 5.92
CA LYS A 106 -8.13 7.95 6.94
C LYS A 106 -6.86 8.73 6.68
N GLN A 107 -6.32 9.35 7.72
CA GLN A 107 -4.99 9.93 7.68
C GLN A 107 -3.99 8.86 8.11
N PHE A 108 -2.95 8.66 7.31
CA PHE A 108 -1.78 7.87 7.64
C PHE A 108 -0.62 8.83 7.91
N GLU A 109 -0.14 8.89 9.15
CA GLU A 109 1.05 9.65 9.51
C GLU A 109 2.20 8.71 9.84
N THR A 110 3.27 8.80 9.07
CA THR A 110 4.45 7.96 9.22
C THR A 110 5.60 8.77 9.79
N PHE A 111 6.18 8.29 10.88
CA PHE A 111 7.36 8.87 11.51
C PHE A 111 8.57 8.00 11.20
N VAL A 112 9.63 8.61 10.66
CA VAL A 112 10.88 7.91 10.32
C VAL A 112 12.01 8.48 11.15
N TYR A 113 12.71 7.62 11.89
CA TYR A 113 13.87 7.99 12.68
C TYR A 113 15.12 7.28 12.23
N THR A 114 16.26 7.97 12.36
CA THR A 114 17.57 7.36 12.41
C THR A 114 18.28 7.76 13.70
N ALA A 115 19.34 7.05 14.07
CA ALA A 115 20.05 7.32 15.31
C ALA A 115 21.46 6.73 15.32
N SER A 116 22.40 7.43 15.96
CA SER A 116 23.68 6.85 16.40
C SER A 116 23.55 6.11 17.75
N GLY A 117 22.53 6.43 18.54
CA GLY A 117 22.15 5.78 19.79
C GLY A 117 20.72 6.12 20.21
N LEU A 118 20.10 5.35 21.11
CA LEU A 118 18.70 5.56 21.52
C LEU A 118 18.44 6.90 22.25
N THR A 119 19.48 7.61 22.67
CA THR A 119 19.39 8.96 23.26
C THR A 119 19.51 10.08 22.24
N SER A 120 19.77 9.76 20.96
CA SER A 120 20.02 10.72 19.88
C SER A 120 19.17 10.37 18.66
N LEU A 121 17.86 10.27 18.87
CA LEU A 121 16.89 10.02 17.82
C LEU A 121 16.77 11.26 16.93
N GLU A 122 16.88 11.07 15.62
CA GLU A 122 16.75 12.11 14.61
C GLU A 122 15.58 11.76 13.69
N LYS A 123 14.52 12.58 13.69
CA LYS A 123 13.38 12.44 12.77
C LYS A 123 13.80 12.89 11.38
N ILE A 124 13.60 12.03 10.39
CA ILE A 124 13.85 12.34 8.98
C ILE A 124 12.55 12.87 8.39
N GLN A 125 12.41 14.20 8.44
CA GLN A 125 11.18 14.88 8.07
C GLN A 125 10.74 14.58 6.62
N SER A 126 11.68 14.60 5.67
CA SER A 126 11.37 14.34 4.26
C SER A 126 10.83 12.92 4.02
N MET A 127 11.46 11.89 4.59
CA MET A 127 10.98 10.51 4.48
C MET A 127 9.63 10.31 5.16
N SER A 128 9.44 10.93 6.34
CA SER A 128 8.17 10.93 7.08
C SER A 128 7.04 11.50 6.21
N GLN A 129 7.30 12.62 5.53
CA GLN A 129 6.33 13.25 4.62
C GLN A 129 6.02 12.38 3.39
N TYR A 130 7.03 11.79 2.74
CA TYR A 130 6.80 10.93 1.56
C TYR A 130 5.98 9.68 1.88
N LEU A 131 6.07 9.15 3.10
CA LEU A 131 5.38 7.93 3.54
C LEU A 131 4.04 8.23 4.23
N SER A 132 3.77 9.48 4.57
CA SER A 132 2.48 9.91 5.10
C SER A 132 1.53 10.20 3.95
N ALA A 133 0.24 9.93 4.15
CA ALA A 133 -0.77 10.15 3.12
C ALA A 133 -2.17 10.18 3.71
N TYR A 134 -3.10 10.76 2.97
CA TYR A 134 -4.53 10.62 3.20
C TYR A 134 -5.12 9.59 2.23
N GLU A 135 -6.02 8.74 2.70
CA GLU A 135 -6.80 7.82 1.87
C GLU A 135 -8.29 8.05 2.09
N GLY A 136 -9.00 8.48 1.05
CA GLY A 136 -10.42 8.85 1.15
C GLY A 136 -10.87 9.86 0.11
N SER A 137 -12.10 10.33 0.27
CA SER A 137 -12.71 11.32 -0.63
C SER A 137 -12.32 12.74 -0.24
N LEU A 138 -12.07 13.56 -1.27
CA LEU A 138 -11.72 14.97 -1.18
C LEU A 138 -12.92 15.88 -1.44
N GLU A 139 -12.84 17.13 -1.00
CA GLU A 139 -13.89 18.16 -1.11
C GLU A 139 -14.41 18.32 -2.55
N GLU A 140 -13.51 18.27 -3.54
CA GLU A 140 -13.83 18.48 -4.96
C GLU A 140 -14.29 17.20 -5.69
N GLY A 141 -14.63 16.13 -4.95
CA GLY A 141 -15.06 14.85 -5.53
C GLY A 141 -13.92 13.96 -6.05
N GLY A 142 -12.67 14.33 -5.75
CA GLY A 142 -11.49 13.49 -6.00
C GLY A 142 -11.27 12.45 -4.91
N ASN A 143 -10.41 11.47 -5.17
CA ASN A 143 -9.95 10.52 -4.15
C ASN A 143 -8.43 10.66 -3.96
N SER A 144 -7.98 10.50 -2.71
CA SER A 144 -6.58 10.34 -2.36
C SER A 144 -6.32 8.92 -1.87
N TYR A 145 -5.07 8.47 -1.98
CA TYR A 145 -4.68 7.10 -1.64
C TYR A 145 -3.35 7.07 -0.90
N ALA A 146 -3.22 6.16 0.06
CA ALA A 146 -1.99 5.96 0.81
C ALA A 146 -1.13 4.85 0.20
N TRP A 147 -0.13 5.23 -0.60
CA TRP A 147 0.59 4.26 -1.45
C TRP A 147 1.56 3.34 -0.71
N TYR A 148 2.07 3.74 0.46
CA TYR A 148 3.18 3.06 1.14
C TYR A 148 2.80 2.47 2.49
N THR A 149 1.54 2.09 2.68
CA THR A 149 1.03 1.57 3.97
C THR A 149 1.55 0.17 4.32
N GLN A 150 2.04 -0.60 3.34
CA GLN A 150 2.64 -1.92 3.55
C GLN A 150 4.16 -1.82 3.73
N ARG A 151 4.73 -2.60 4.67
CA ARG A 151 6.18 -2.63 4.99
C ARG A 151 7.07 -2.71 3.76
N LYS A 152 6.73 -3.58 2.80
CA LYS A 152 7.50 -3.78 1.57
C LYS A 152 7.58 -2.49 0.74
N LEU A 153 6.43 -1.83 0.53
CA LEU A 153 6.35 -0.61 -0.28
C LEU A 153 7.05 0.57 0.41
N ALA A 154 6.87 0.73 1.73
CA ALA A 154 7.59 1.74 2.50
C ALA A 154 9.11 1.52 2.46
N THR A 155 9.57 0.28 2.59
CA THR A 155 10.99 -0.11 2.52
C THR A 155 11.60 0.25 1.16
N GLU A 156 10.90 -0.10 0.07
CA GLU A 156 11.32 0.23 -1.29
C GLU A 156 11.36 1.76 -1.49
N LYS A 157 10.35 2.49 -1.00
CA LYS A 157 10.30 3.95 -1.12
C LYS A 157 11.43 4.65 -0.37
N ILE A 158 11.78 4.18 0.83
CA ILE A 158 12.94 4.70 1.59
C ILE A 158 14.22 4.51 0.78
N THR A 159 14.41 3.32 0.20
CA THR A 159 15.58 3.01 -0.62
C THR A 159 15.69 3.92 -1.85
N GLU A 160 14.56 4.24 -2.48
CA GLU A 160 14.51 5.20 -3.58
C GLU A 160 14.89 6.61 -3.14
N ILE A 161 14.33 7.08 -2.02
CA ILE A 161 14.65 8.41 -1.45
C ILE A 161 16.15 8.50 -1.12
N GLU A 162 16.74 7.45 -0.53
CA GLU A 162 18.17 7.39 -0.27
C GLU A 162 19.02 7.46 -1.55
N SER A 163 18.50 6.94 -2.66
CA SER A 163 19.13 7.03 -3.98
C SER A 163 18.90 8.37 -4.68
N GLY A 164 18.18 9.31 -4.05
CA GLY A 164 17.86 10.62 -4.60
C GLY A 164 16.63 10.62 -5.53
N LYS A 165 15.88 9.51 -5.61
CA LYS A 165 14.67 9.41 -6.43
C LYS A 165 13.45 9.86 -5.63
N THR A 166 12.74 10.85 -6.16
CA THR A 166 11.49 11.36 -5.57
C THR A 166 10.27 10.72 -6.23
N ALA A 167 10.33 10.47 -7.54
CA ALA A 167 9.35 9.68 -8.28
C ALA A 167 9.62 8.18 -8.15
N ASP A 168 8.56 7.38 -8.20
CA ASP A 168 8.67 5.94 -8.05
C ASP A 168 9.30 5.32 -9.29
N SER A 169 10.21 4.38 -9.10
CA SER A 169 10.72 3.56 -10.20
C SER A 169 9.63 2.67 -10.77
N LEU A 170 9.88 2.13 -11.96
CA LEU A 170 8.99 1.14 -12.56
C LEU A 170 8.77 -0.08 -11.63
N VAL A 171 9.79 -0.48 -10.87
CA VAL A 171 9.69 -1.63 -9.94
C VAL A 171 8.74 -1.31 -8.79
N LEU A 172 8.91 -0.14 -8.14
CA LEU A 172 8.00 0.27 -7.06
C LEU A 172 6.58 0.51 -7.59
N ALA A 173 6.45 1.11 -8.78
CA ALA A 173 5.17 1.27 -9.45
C ALA A 173 4.48 -0.07 -9.75
N HIS A 174 5.23 -1.07 -10.21
CA HIS A 174 4.73 -2.42 -10.42
C HIS A 174 4.24 -3.04 -9.11
N ASN A 175 5.03 -2.96 -8.04
CA ASN A 175 4.64 -3.50 -6.74
C ASN A 175 3.39 -2.81 -6.15
N ILE A 176 3.26 -1.49 -6.28
CA ILE A 176 2.07 -0.75 -5.85
C ILE A 176 0.81 -1.24 -6.58
N VAL A 177 0.91 -1.37 -7.91
CA VAL A 177 -0.23 -1.86 -8.73
C VAL A 177 -0.59 -3.29 -8.34
N LEU A 178 0.39 -4.18 -8.14
CA LEU A 178 0.12 -5.56 -7.74
C LEU A 178 -0.55 -5.65 -6.36
N VAL A 179 -0.16 -4.80 -5.41
CA VAL A 179 -0.80 -4.71 -4.09
C VAL A 179 -2.26 -4.26 -4.24
N ARG A 180 -2.52 -3.15 -4.93
CA ARG A 180 -3.88 -2.64 -5.11
C ARG A 180 -4.76 -3.59 -5.92
N LEU A 181 -4.18 -4.28 -6.92
CA LEU A 181 -4.87 -5.31 -7.69
C LEU A 181 -5.29 -6.50 -6.84
N LYS A 182 -4.41 -6.96 -5.93
CA LYS A 182 -4.74 -8.04 -4.99
C LYS A 182 -5.92 -7.66 -4.08
N ASP A 183 -5.98 -6.40 -3.66
CA ASP A 183 -7.03 -5.88 -2.80
C ASP A 183 -8.29 -5.46 -3.61
N MET A 184 -8.29 -5.66 -4.93
CA MET A 184 -9.33 -5.24 -5.88
C MET A 184 -9.65 -3.74 -5.80
N ASP A 185 -8.67 -2.92 -5.40
CA ASP A 185 -8.78 -1.48 -5.29
C ASP A 185 -8.56 -0.82 -6.66
N TYR A 186 -9.57 -1.00 -7.52
CA TYR A 186 -9.54 -0.56 -8.90
C TYR A 186 -9.50 0.96 -9.05
N ASP A 187 -10.09 1.71 -8.12
CA ASP A 187 -10.05 3.17 -8.15
C ASP A 187 -8.65 3.70 -7.85
N ALA A 188 -7.92 3.08 -6.92
CA ALA A 188 -6.50 3.38 -6.71
C ALA A 188 -5.66 3.04 -7.93
N ILE A 189 -5.90 1.89 -8.58
CA ILE A 189 -5.17 1.52 -9.82
C ILE A 189 -5.39 2.57 -10.92
N LYS A 190 -6.64 3.00 -11.14
CA LYS A 190 -6.99 4.04 -12.11
C LYS A 190 -6.28 5.36 -11.80
N SER A 191 -6.29 5.77 -10.53
CA SER A 191 -5.61 6.99 -10.08
C SER A 191 -4.08 6.90 -10.27
N TYR A 192 -3.49 5.77 -9.89
CA TYR A 192 -2.04 5.56 -9.95
C TYR A 192 -1.52 5.43 -11.38
N LEU A 193 -2.26 4.78 -12.27
CA LEU A 193 -1.90 4.58 -13.68
C LEU A 193 -2.59 5.60 -14.61
N ARG A 194 -2.82 6.82 -14.13
CA ARG A 194 -3.31 7.92 -14.97
C ARG A 194 -2.36 8.20 -16.16
N PRO A 195 -2.86 8.75 -17.28
CA PRO A 195 -2.09 8.91 -18.51
C PRO A 195 -0.73 9.59 -18.32
N GLU A 196 -0.69 10.70 -17.57
CA GLU A 196 0.54 11.48 -17.36
C GLU A 196 1.62 10.64 -16.66
N ARG A 197 1.19 9.79 -15.72
CA ARG A 197 2.09 8.92 -14.98
C ARG A 197 2.58 7.75 -15.82
N LEU A 198 1.72 7.16 -16.65
CA LEU A 198 2.14 6.12 -17.61
C LEU A 198 3.15 6.67 -18.60
N GLU A 199 2.94 7.88 -19.12
CA GLU A 199 3.89 8.52 -20.04
C GLU A 199 5.22 8.87 -19.35
N GLN A 200 5.19 9.36 -18.11
CA GLN A 200 6.41 9.56 -17.32
C GLN A 200 7.17 8.24 -17.11
N LEU A 201 6.48 7.17 -16.71
CA LEU A 201 7.10 5.85 -16.53
C LEU A 201 7.72 5.33 -17.83
N LYS A 202 7.05 5.49 -18.97
CA LYS A 202 7.60 5.08 -20.28
C LYS A 202 8.79 5.92 -20.71
N SER A 203 8.78 7.21 -20.40
CA SER A 203 9.92 8.10 -20.66
C SER A 203 11.14 7.67 -19.85
N ASP A 204 10.96 7.43 -18.55
CA ASP A 204 12.06 7.10 -17.64
C ASP A 204 12.53 5.64 -17.79
N TYR A 205 11.61 4.74 -18.12
CA TYR A 205 11.85 3.30 -18.22
C TYR A 205 11.26 2.74 -19.53
N PRO A 206 11.85 3.04 -20.70
CA PRO A 206 11.31 2.62 -21.98
C PRO A 206 10.98 1.13 -22.07
N LEU A 207 9.98 0.81 -22.89
CA LEU A 207 9.57 -0.56 -23.13
C LEU A 207 10.74 -1.38 -23.71
N GLY A 208 11.13 -2.43 -22.99
CA GLY A 208 12.27 -3.28 -23.28
C GLY A 208 12.18 -4.59 -22.50
N SER A 209 13.11 -5.51 -22.73
CA SER A 209 13.03 -6.88 -22.19
C SER A 209 12.95 -6.93 -20.65
N SER A 210 13.54 -5.97 -19.95
CA SER A 210 13.49 -5.86 -18.48
C SER A 210 12.23 -5.18 -17.95
N THR A 211 11.48 -4.43 -18.77
CA THR A 211 10.33 -3.61 -18.36
C THR A 211 9.00 -4.15 -18.89
N VAL A 212 9.03 -5.02 -19.90
CA VAL A 212 7.87 -5.58 -20.59
C VAL A 212 6.88 -6.29 -19.66
N VAL A 213 7.37 -6.92 -18.59
CA VAL A 213 6.51 -7.59 -17.60
C VAL A 213 5.62 -6.57 -16.90
N ALA A 214 6.22 -5.51 -16.34
CA ALA A 214 5.48 -4.47 -15.62
C ALA A 214 4.42 -3.80 -16.52
N TYR A 215 4.76 -3.47 -17.78
CA TYR A 215 3.79 -2.86 -18.69
C TYR A 215 2.65 -3.78 -19.11
N ASN A 216 2.92 -5.08 -19.30
CA ASN A 216 1.85 -6.06 -19.52
C ASN A 216 0.92 -6.15 -18.29
N ASP A 217 1.50 -6.15 -17.10
CA ASP A 217 0.74 -6.26 -15.85
C ASP A 217 -0.05 -4.98 -15.55
N PHE A 218 0.47 -3.80 -15.91
CA PHE A 218 -0.29 -2.55 -15.90
C PHE A 218 -1.48 -2.59 -16.84
N GLY A 219 -1.30 -3.11 -18.06
CA GLY A 219 -2.40 -3.29 -19.01
C GLY A 219 -3.47 -4.24 -18.47
N TYR A 220 -3.05 -5.35 -17.86
CA TYR A 220 -3.96 -6.26 -17.17
C TYR A 220 -4.70 -5.60 -16.01
N ALA A 221 -3.99 -4.87 -15.13
CA ALA A 221 -4.59 -4.20 -13.98
C ALA A 221 -5.60 -3.12 -14.40
N LEU A 222 -5.30 -2.34 -15.44
CA LEU A 222 -6.23 -1.37 -16.03
C LEU A 222 -7.49 -2.08 -16.58
N ALA A 223 -7.33 -3.23 -17.24
CA ALA A 223 -8.46 -4.00 -17.73
C ALA A 223 -9.36 -4.49 -16.59
N GLN A 224 -8.78 -4.99 -15.49
CA GLN A 224 -9.54 -5.38 -14.30
C GLN A 224 -10.29 -4.20 -13.67
N ALA A 225 -9.72 -2.99 -13.79
CA ALA A 225 -10.34 -1.76 -13.32
C ALA A 225 -11.39 -1.17 -14.29
N GLY A 226 -11.67 -1.83 -15.42
CA GLY A 226 -12.64 -1.38 -16.43
C GLY A 226 -12.12 -0.32 -17.42
N GLU A 227 -10.82 -0.01 -17.38
CA GLU A 227 -10.18 0.97 -18.28
C GLU A 227 -9.76 0.30 -19.61
N TYR A 228 -10.73 -0.30 -20.32
CA TYR A 228 -10.45 -1.16 -21.47
C TYR A 228 -9.69 -0.46 -22.59
N GLU A 229 -10.04 0.79 -22.92
CA GLU A 229 -9.33 1.55 -23.97
C GLU A 229 -7.86 1.79 -23.61
N LYS A 230 -7.58 2.24 -22.38
CA LYS A 230 -6.20 2.48 -21.91
C LYS A 230 -5.42 1.17 -21.80
N ALA A 231 -6.07 0.12 -21.29
CA ALA A 231 -5.49 -1.22 -21.23
C ALA A 231 -5.09 -1.70 -22.61
N TYR A 232 -6.00 -1.62 -23.60
CA TYR A 232 -5.72 -2.04 -24.97
C TYR A 232 -4.58 -1.23 -25.59
N GLN A 233 -4.57 0.10 -25.43
CA GLN A 233 -3.50 0.95 -25.95
C GLN A 233 -2.12 0.54 -25.41
N LEU A 234 -2.03 0.25 -24.10
CA LEU A 234 -0.79 -0.18 -23.49
C LEU A 234 -0.38 -1.59 -23.94
N LEU A 235 -1.31 -2.54 -23.94
CA LEU A 235 -1.04 -3.93 -24.36
C LEU A 235 -0.66 -4.03 -25.84
N ALA A 236 -1.27 -3.23 -26.71
CA ALA A 236 -0.92 -3.18 -28.14
C ALA A 236 0.51 -2.64 -28.37
N GLN A 237 0.97 -1.68 -27.55
CA GLN A 237 2.37 -1.23 -27.59
C GLN A 237 3.35 -2.34 -27.17
N VAL A 238 2.97 -3.10 -26.13
CA VAL A 238 3.72 -4.29 -25.70
C VAL A 238 3.77 -5.32 -26.82
N GLU A 239 2.66 -5.61 -27.48
CA GLU A 239 2.59 -6.60 -28.56
C GLU A 239 3.45 -6.21 -29.75
N LYS A 240 3.38 -4.95 -30.17
CA LYS A 240 4.20 -4.43 -31.27
C LYS A 240 5.70 -4.69 -31.06
N SER A 241 6.15 -4.67 -29.81
CA SER A 241 7.57 -4.83 -29.45
C SER A 241 7.93 -6.26 -29.04
N PHE A 242 6.98 -7.02 -28.51
CA PHE A 242 7.16 -8.36 -27.96
C PHE A 242 5.99 -9.29 -28.34
N PRO A 243 5.82 -9.60 -29.64
CA PRO A 243 4.64 -10.31 -30.15
C PRO A 243 4.52 -11.76 -29.68
N ASP A 244 5.63 -12.38 -29.28
CA ASP A 244 5.71 -13.79 -28.92
C ASP A 244 5.23 -14.09 -27.48
N ARG A 245 4.83 -13.07 -26.72
CA ARG A 245 4.35 -13.27 -25.34
C ARG A 245 2.96 -13.91 -25.34
N VAL A 246 2.91 -15.21 -25.10
CA VAL A 246 1.66 -15.98 -25.06
C VAL A 246 0.63 -15.39 -24.10
N VAL A 247 1.03 -15.04 -22.86
CA VAL A 247 0.11 -14.46 -21.85
C VAL A 247 -0.43 -13.08 -22.26
N LEU A 248 0.33 -12.30 -23.03
CA LEU A 248 -0.12 -11.01 -23.55
C LEU A 248 -1.33 -11.18 -24.48
N LYS A 249 -1.36 -12.24 -25.29
CA LYS A 249 -2.48 -12.52 -26.18
C LYS A 249 -3.78 -12.76 -25.41
N LEU A 250 -3.71 -13.46 -24.27
CA LEU A 250 -4.86 -13.64 -23.39
C LEU A 250 -5.34 -12.31 -22.80
N ASN A 251 -4.42 -11.46 -22.35
CA ASN A 251 -4.75 -10.14 -21.80
C ASN A 251 -5.41 -9.23 -22.86
N ILE A 252 -4.91 -9.23 -24.09
CA ILE A 252 -5.51 -8.49 -25.21
C ILE A 252 -6.89 -9.08 -25.55
N ALA A 253 -7.02 -10.42 -25.56
CA ALA A 253 -8.31 -11.08 -25.79
C ALA A 253 -9.35 -10.66 -24.76
N ASP A 254 -9.00 -10.67 -23.47
CA ASP A 254 -9.87 -10.29 -22.36
C ASP A 254 -10.35 -8.83 -22.51
N VAL A 255 -9.45 -7.90 -22.83
CA VAL A 255 -9.81 -6.50 -23.06
C VAL A 255 -10.72 -6.34 -24.27
N LEU A 256 -10.36 -6.98 -25.39
CA LEU A 256 -11.14 -6.91 -26.61
C LEU A 256 -12.49 -7.60 -26.47
N TRP A 257 -12.67 -8.56 -25.57
CA TRP A 257 -13.97 -9.20 -25.39
C TRP A 257 -15.07 -8.19 -25.03
N GLU A 258 -14.69 -7.15 -24.28
CA GLU A 258 -15.58 -6.07 -23.83
C GLU A 258 -15.75 -4.95 -24.87
N MET A 259 -14.87 -4.89 -25.88
CA MET A 259 -14.82 -3.79 -26.85
C MET A 259 -15.10 -4.21 -28.31
N ASP A 260 -14.65 -5.40 -28.70
CA ASP A 260 -14.66 -5.95 -30.06
C ASP A 260 -14.50 -7.49 -30.00
N LYS A 261 -15.64 -8.18 -29.84
CA LYS A 261 -15.69 -9.65 -29.73
C LYS A 261 -15.09 -10.38 -30.93
N ALA A 262 -15.18 -9.80 -32.13
CA ALA A 262 -14.66 -10.42 -33.34
C ALA A 262 -13.13 -10.49 -33.29
N ARG A 263 -12.47 -9.37 -32.97
CA ARG A 263 -11.01 -9.38 -32.75
C ARG A 263 -10.62 -10.21 -31.54
N SER A 264 -11.38 -10.14 -30.45
CA SER A 264 -11.14 -10.94 -29.25
C SER A 264 -11.07 -12.46 -29.53
N THR A 265 -12.02 -12.97 -30.31
CA THR A 265 -12.08 -14.40 -30.69
C THR A 265 -10.79 -14.86 -31.38
N ALA A 266 -10.24 -14.05 -32.29
CA ALA A 266 -8.97 -14.34 -32.94
C ALA A 266 -7.79 -14.41 -31.96
N TYR A 267 -7.74 -13.53 -30.96
CA TYR A 267 -6.71 -13.58 -29.92
C TYR A 267 -6.85 -14.80 -29.00
N TYR A 268 -8.08 -15.14 -28.57
CA TYR A 268 -8.31 -16.35 -27.78
C TYR A 268 -7.89 -17.60 -28.53
N LYS A 269 -8.26 -17.71 -29.80
CA LYS A 269 -7.84 -18.82 -30.66
C LYS A 269 -6.31 -18.93 -30.71
N SER A 270 -5.61 -17.83 -31.01
CA SER A 270 -4.15 -17.81 -31.05
C SER A 270 -3.52 -18.22 -29.71
N TYR A 271 -4.08 -17.77 -28.58
CA TYR A 271 -3.62 -18.16 -27.24
C TYR A 271 -3.82 -19.66 -26.98
N VAL A 272 -5.00 -20.20 -27.28
CA VAL A 272 -5.34 -21.61 -27.08
C VAL A 272 -4.43 -22.52 -27.92
N ASP A 273 -4.23 -22.17 -29.19
CA ASP A 273 -3.37 -22.92 -30.11
C ASP A 273 -1.92 -22.97 -29.56
N LEU A 274 -1.34 -21.81 -29.21
CA LEU A 274 0.02 -21.71 -28.65
C LEU A 274 0.20 -22.47 -27.33
N MET A 275 -0.77 -22.39 -26.42
CA MET A 275 -0.72 -23.11 -25.15
C MET A 275 -0.85 -24.63 -25.35
N THR A 276 -1.63 -25.05 -26.35
CA THR A 276 -1.80 -26.47 -26.69
C THR A 276 -0.54 -27.04 -27.32
N GLU A 277 0.06 -26.34 -28.29
CA GLU A 277 1.34 -26.70 -28.91
C GLU A 277 2.47 -26.80 -27.86
N ALA A 278 2.45 -25.94 -26.85
CA ALA A 278 3.41 -25.98 -25.74
C ALA A 278 3.13 -27.09 -24.71
N GLY A 279 2.10 -27.94 -24.90
CA GLY A 279 1.71 -28.99 -23.96
C GLY A 279 1.11 -28.48 -22.64
N LYS A 280 0.63 -27.22 -22.62
CA LYS A 280 0.12 -26.52 -21.43
C LYS A 280 -1.40 -26.40 -21.39
N THR A 281 -2.12 -27.29 -22.07
CA THR A 281 -3.59 -27.27 -22.17
C THR A 281 -4.31 -27.17 -20.80
N LYS A 282 -3.74 -27.79 -19.75
CA LYS A 282 -4.30 -27.74 -18.38
C LYS A 282 -4.26 -26.35 -17.73
N LEU A 283 -3.46 -25.42 -18.26
CA LEU A 283 -3.32 -24.05 -17.76
C LEU A 283 -4.21 -23.06 -18.53
N ILE A 284 -4.92 -23.52 -19.57
CA ILE A 284 -5.81 -22.67 -20.36
C ILE A 284 -7.09 -22.42 -19.55
N PRO A 285 -7.47 -21.15 -19.29
CA PRO A 285 -8.74 -20.84 -18.63
C PRO A 285 -9.94 -21.31 -19.46
N ALA A 286 -11.00 -21.81 -18.82
CA ALA A 286 -12.20 -22.31 -19.51
C ALA A 286 -12.78 -21.28 -20.50
N LYS A 287 -12.87 -20.02 -20.08
CA LYS A 287 -13.33 -18.90 -20.93
C LYS A 287 -12.55 -18.77 -22.24
N ALA A 288 -11.27 -19.12 -22.26
CA ALA A 288 -10.46 -18.99 -23.47
C ALA A 288 -10.85 -20.04 -24.52
N PHE A 289 -11.22 -21.26 -24.10
CA PHE A 289 -11.78 -22.25 -25.03
C PHE A 289 -13.14 -21.81 -25.56
N GLU A 290 -14.04 -21.42 -24.67
CA GLU A 290 -15.40 -20.97 -25.02
C GLU A 290 -15.37 -19.81 -26.03
N ARG A 291 -14.50 -18.83 -25.79
CA ARG A 291 -14.41 -17.61 -26.61
C ARG A 291 -13.52 -17.78 -27.85
N SER A 292 -12.86 -18.93 -28.03
CA SER A 292 -12.02 -19.21 -29.20
C SER A 292 -12.78 -19.75 -30.42
N VAL A 293 -14.04 -20.17 -30.23
CA VAL A 293 -14.86 -20.80 -31.28
C VAL A 293 -15.83 -19.84 -31.97
N GLY A 294 -15.95 -18.59 -31.50
CA GLY A 294 -16.93 -17.62 -31.97
C GLY A 294 -18.36 -17.99 -31.55
N GLU A 295 -19.22 -16.99 -31.32
CA GLU A 295 -20.68 -17.19 -31.26
C GLU A 295 -21.24 -17.37 -32.68
#